data_AF-A0AAN8QH95-F1
#
_entry.id   AF-A0AAN8QH95-F1
#
_cell.length_a   1.000
_cell.length_b   1.000
_cell.length_c   1.000
_cell.angle_alpha   90.00
_cell.angle_beta   90.00
_cell.angle_gamma   90.00
#
_symmetry.space_group_name_H-M   'P 1'
#
loop_
_entity.id
_entity.type
_entity.pdbx_description
1 polymer ?
#
loop_
_entity_poly.entity_id
_entity_poly.type
_entity_poly.pdbx_seq_one_letter_code
_entity_poly.pdbx_strand_id
1 'polypeptide(L)'
;MHRSYNSILPTSNRLLQQKWDDTYYNEHRRKVKDVQSIVDTKAPPTYMHLHLKLKKFQLEEERLTTIERDNRILLEKMAYIMRTRGRVDNKNNYEYQSLNREKRQRELLRVAKDNQEILRRITSRQPEYSAKKWDEDWKKNQAFMNNISSFPEEWWVKNNKKSNRAKSRQSIRSRKSTRSNQSVSESPSESKQDKNTKTSSEEKSTNEKKPDDKKETDEETK
;
A
#
# COMPACT_ATOMS: atom_id res chain seq x y z
N MET A 1 33.19 -49.54 96.68
CA MET A 1 32.18 -50.56 96.33
C MET A 1 32.76 -51.99 96.21
N HIS A 2 34.00 -52.29 96.65
CA HIS A 2 34.63 -53.60 96.40
C HIS A 2 34.03 -54.82 97.13
N ARG A 3 33.10 -54.62 98.07
CA ARG A 3 32.51 -55.70 98.89
C ARG A 3 31.61 -56.66 98.10
N SER A 4 31.16 -56.28 96.91
CA SER A 4 30.31 -57.10 96.03
C SER A 4 31.06 -57.72 94.84
N TYR A 5 32.26 -57.23 94.48
CA TYR A 5 33.08 -57.83 93.42
C TYR A 5 33.58 -59.21 93.87
N ASN A 6 33.21 -60.29 93.18
CA ASN A 6 33.62 -61.65 93.53
C ASN A 6 34.72 -62.12 92.55
N SER A 7 35.95 -62.34 93.04
CA SER A 7 37.03 -62.90 92.24
C SER A 7 36.84 -64.41 92.06
N ILE A 8 37.06 -64.91 90.83
CA ILE A 8 36.93 -66.34 90.51
C ILE A 8 38.08 -67.16 91.15
N LEU A 9 39.25 -66.54 91.31
CA LEU A 9 40.40 -67.10 92.01
C LEU A 9 40.51 -66.55 93.44
N PRO A 10 41.13 -67.29 94.39
CA PRO A 10 41.47 -66.76 95.71
C PRO A 10 42.44 -65.57 95.60
N THR A 11 42.16 -64.47 96.29
CA THR A 11 43.00 -63.26 96.25
C THR A 11 43.22 -62.67 97.64
N SER A 12 44.43 -62.15 97.89
CA SER A 12 44.79 -61.52 99.17
C SER A 12 44.24 -60.10 99.32
N ASN A 13 43.97 -59.40 98.22
CA ASN A 13 43.39 -58.05 98.24
C ASN A 13 42.30 -57.88 97.16
N ARG A 14 41.06 -58.05 97.60
CA ARG A 14 39.83 -57.93 96.80
C ARG A 14 39.65 -56.58 96.09
N LEU A 15 40.19 -55.49 96.65
CA LEU A 15 40.13 -54.14 96.03
C LEU A 15 41.15 -53.97 94.90
N LEU A 16 42.33 -54.56 95.02
CA LEU A 16 43.34 -54.55 93.96
C LEU A 16 42.92 -55.46 92.81
N GLN A 17 42.42 -56.67 93.12
CA GLN A 17 41.92 -57.57 92.08
C GLN A 17 40.77 -56.93 91.29
N GLN A 18 39.78 -56.29 91.96
CA GLN A 18 38.71 -55.59 91.24
C GLN A 18 39.29 -54.60 90.21
N LYS A 19 40.24 -53.75 90.62
CA LYS A 19 40.86 -52.77 89.71
C LYS A 19 41.58 -53.43 88.54
N TRP A 20 42.26 -54.55 88.76
CA TRP A 20 42.95 -55.28 87.70
C TRP A 20 41.97 -55.92 86.72
N ASP A 21 40.95 -56.62 87.20
CA ASP A 21 39.86 -57.19 86.39
C ASP A 21 39.15 -56.10 85.58
N ASP A 22 38.82 -54.97 86.21
CA ASP A 22 38.23 -53.80 85.54
C ASP A 22 39.17 -53.28 84.43
N THR A 23 40.50 -53.19 84.67
CA THR A 23 41.45 -52.75 83.62
C THR A 23 41.61 -53.76 82.48
N TYR A 24 41.72 -55.06 82.78
CA TYR A 24 41.84 -56.11 81.75
C TYR A 24 40.55 -56.24 80.93
N TYR A 25 39.38 -56.11 81.56
CA TYR A 25 38.10 -56.06 80.86
C TYR A 25 38.06 -54.87 79.90
N ASN A 26 38.42 -53.67 80.36
CA ASN A 26 38.46 -52.48 79.51
C ASN A 26 39.50 -52.58 78.38
N GLU A 27 40.68 -53.16 78.63
CA GLU A 27 41.69 -53.41 77.60
C GLU A 27 41.20 -54.41 76.54
N HIS A 28 40.58 -55.52 76.97
CA HIS A 28 39.98 -56.51 76.08
C HIS A 28 38.83 -55.90 75.25
N ARG A 29 37.94 -55.12 75.88
CA ARG A 29 36.85 -54.42 75.19
C ARG A 29 37.35 -53.37 74.19
N ARG A 30 38.50 -52.74 74.43
CA ARG A 30 39.19 -51.90 73.43
C ARG A 30 39.72 -52.74 72.27
N LYS A 31 40.51 -53.78 72.53
CA LYS A 31 41.03 -54.69 71.49
C LYS A 31 39.92 -55.25 70.59
N VAL A 32 38.81 -55.72 71.18
CA VAL A 32 37.64 -56.22 70.42
C VAL A 32 36.95 -55.13 69.58
N LYS A 33 36.99 -53.86 70.00
CA LYS A 33 36.45 -52.72 69.23
C LYS A 33 37.41 -52.27 68.12
N ASP A 34 38.71 -52.35 68.37
CA ASP A 34 39.75 -51.81 67.50
C ASP A 34 40.14 -52.81 66.38
N VAL A 35 39.90 -54.12 66.57
CA VAL A 35 40.09 -55.17 65.56
C VAL A 35 39.22 -54.92 64.31
N GLN A 36 39.88 -54.87 63.15
CA GLN A 36 39.25 -54.78 61.84
C GLN A 36 38.94 -56.16 61.26
N SER A 37 37.94 -56.23 60.36
CA SER A 37 37.64 -57.46 59.60
C SER A 37 38.71 -57.76 58.57
N ILE A 38 39.26 -58.98 58.58
CA ILE A 38 40.29 -59.45 57.63
C ILE A 38 39.74 -59.57 56.19
N VAL A 39 38.45 -59.83 56.04
CA VAL A 39 37.76 -59.95 54.75
C VAL A 39 36.94 -58.67 54.51
N ASP A 40 36.99 -58.11 53.30
CA ASP A 40 36.09 -57.02 52.93
C ASP A 40 34.66 -57.55 52.76
N THR A 41 33.72 -56.89 53.40
CA THR A 41 32.29 -57.24 53.45
C THR A 41 31.40 -56.12 52.88
N LYS A 42 32.01 -55.08 52.28
CA LYS A 42 31.29 -54.00 51.60
C LYS A 42 30.58 -54.49 50.35
N ALA A 43 29.49 -53.83 50.00
CA ALA A 43 28.84 -54.01 48.71
C ALA A 43 29.77 -53.54 47.55
N PRO A 44 29.74 -54.21 46.38
CA PRO A 44 30.49 -53.77 45.21
C PRO A 44 29.99 -52.41 44.69
N PRO A 45 30.84 -51.61 44.03
CA PRO A 45 30.47 -50.28 43.54
C PRO A 45 29.40 -50.35 42.45
N THR A 46 28.34 -49.56 42.59
CA THR A 46 27.27 -49.42 41.59
C THR A 46 27.66 -48.37 40.54
N TYR A 47 27.76 -48.78 39.28
CA TYR A 47 28.07 -47.84 38.18
C TYR A 47 26.79 -47.17 37.67
N MET A 48 26.82 -45.83 37.56
CA MET A 48 25.65 -45.05 37.11
C MET A 48 25.10 -45.50 35.76
N HIS A 49 25.93 -45.99 34.84
CA HIS A 49 25.52 -46.40 33.49
C HIS A 49 24.69 -47.69 33.45
N LEU A 50 24.62 -48.48 34.54
CA LEU A 50 23.67 -49.60 34.65
C LEU A 50 22.25 -49.09 34.98
N HIS A 51 22.15 -48.00 35.74
CA HIS A 51 20.88 -47.44 36.21
C HIS A 51 20.34 -46.32 35.31
N LEU A 52 21.22 -45.59 34.62
CA LEU A 52 20.90 -44.42 33.81
C LEU A 52 21.45 -44.56 32.39
N LYS A 53 20.58 -44.35 31.39
CA LYS A 53 20.93 -44.39 29.97
C LYS A 53 21.48 -43.02 29.52
N LEU A 54 22.67 -42.64 29.98
CA LEU A 54 23.27 -41.31 29.73
C LEU A 54 23.20 -40.86 28.25
N LYS A 55 23.59 -41.73 27.31
CA LYS A 55 23.52 -41.45 25.87
C LYS A 55 22.09 -41.15 25.36
N LYS A 56 21.05 -41.67 26.00
CA LYS A 56 19.65 -41.33 25.66
C LYS A 56 19.35 -39.88 26.04
N PHE A 57 19.67 -39.50 27.29
CA PHE A 57 19.46 -38.13 27.76
C PHE A 57 20.23 -37.11 26.92
N GLN A 58 21.49 -37.40 26.60
CA GLN A 58 22.30 -36.56 25.69
C GLN A 58 21.63 -36.37 24.33
N LEU A 59 21.14 -37.44 23.69
CA LEU A 59 20.44 -37.35 22.39
C LEU A 59 19.10 -36.61 22.47
N GLU A 60 18.42 -36.65 23.61
CA GLU A 60 17.20 -35.88 23.85
C GLU A 60 17.51 -34.39 24.04
N GLU A 61 18.60 -34.05 24.74
CA GLU A 61 19.11 -32.69 24.93
C GLU A 61 19.66 -32.06 23.62
N GLU A 62 20.47 -32.79 22.85
CA GLU A 62 20.97 -32.38 21.52
C GLU A 62 19.81 -32.12 20.53
N ARG A 63 18.74 -32.91 20.63
CA ARG A 63 17.51 -32.70 19.85
C ARG A 63 16.74 -31.46 20.30
N LEU A 64 16.54 -31.27 21.60
CA LEU A 64 15.82 -30.11 22.16
C LEU A 64 16.54 -28.80 21.84
N THR A 65 17.84 -28.71 22.12
CA THR A 65 18.65 -27.51 21.82
C THR A 65 18.70 -27.18 20.33
N THR A 66 18.51 -28.16 19.46
CA THR A 66 18.38 -27.94 18.01
C THR A 66 16.99 -27.37 17.65
N ILE A 67 15.92 -27.95 18.19
CA ILE A 67 14.55 -27.42 18.02
C ILE A 67 14.45 -25.98 18.56
N GLU A 68 15.06 -25.68 19.70
CA GLU A 68 15.09 -24.32 20.28
C GLU A 68 15.85 -23.32 19.41
N ARG A 69 17.00 -23.73 18.83
CA ARG A 69 17.77 -22.91 17.89
C ARG A 69 16.96 -22.59 16.63
N ASP A 70 16.31 -23.59 16.05
CA ASP A 70 15.53 -23.44 14.83
C ASP A 70 14.26 -22.60 15.08
N ASN A 71 13.58 -22.81 16.21
CA ASN A 71 12.46 -21.97 16.66
C ASN A 71 12.88 -20.52 16.86
N ARG A 72 14.05 -20.25 17.47
CA ARG A 72 14.59 -18.89 17.64
C ARG A 72 14.83 -18.22 16.29
N ILE A 73 15.47 -18.92 15.35
CA ILE A 73 15.73 -18.41 13.99
C ILE A 73 14.41 -18.17 13.23
N LEU A 74 13.41 -19.02 13.41
CA LEU A 74 12.08 -18.87 12.81
C LEU A 74 11.36 -17.63 13.36
N LEU A 75 11.35 -17.45 14.68
CA LEU A 75 10.74 -16.29 15.35
C LEU A 75 11.44 -14.98 14.96
N GLU A 76 12.77 -14.98 14.86
CA GLU A 76 13.53 -13.82 14.39
C GLU A 76 13.17 -13.43 12.95
N LYS A 77 13.09 -14.42 12.04
CA LYS A 77 12.65 -14.21 10.66
C LYS A 77 11.20 -13.73 10.57
N MET A 78 10.28 -14.30 11.36
CA MET A 78 8.89 -13.85 11.42
C MET A 78 8.80 -12.41 11.93
N ALA A 79 9.49 -12.07 13.03
CA ALA A 79 9.51 -10.71 13.56
C ALA A 79 10.10 -9.70 12.56
N TYR A 80 11.14 -10.08 11.80
CA TYR A 80 11.70 -9.28 10.72
C TYR A 80 10.67 -9.06 9.58
N ILE A 81 9.98 -10.12 9.13
CA ILE A 81 8.95 -10.03 8.08
C ILE A 81 7.78 -9.14 8.53
N MET A 82 7.31 -9.30 9.77
CA MET A 82 6.22 -8.49 10.35
C MET A 82 6.61 -7.01 10.43
N ARG A 83 7.81 -6.71 10.95
CA ARG A 83 8.34 -5.33 11.04
C ARG A 83 8.50 -4.69 9.66
N THR A 84 8.96 -5.46 8.67
CA THR A 84 9.27 -4.98 7.32
C THR A 84 8.06 -5.07 6.36
N ARG A 85 6.88 -5.48 6.86
CA ARG A 85 5.64 -5.71 6.10
C ARG A 85 5.83 -6.59 4.84
N GLY A 86 6.75 -7.55 4.88
CA GLY A 86 6.97 -8.49 3.78
C GLY A 86 7.33 -7.85 2.43
N ARG A 87 8.09 -6.74 2.42
CA ARG A 87 8.45 -6.03 1.19
C ARG A 87 9.35 -6.90 0.29
N VAL A 88 8.77 -7.46 -0.77
CA VAL A 88 9.47 -8.27 -1.76
C VAL A 88 10.45 -7.40 -2.55
N ASP A 89 11.73 -7.79 -2.53
CA ASP A 89 12.86 -7.14 -3.20
C ASP A 89 13.05 -7.60 -4.66
N ASN A 90 12.25 -8.56 -5.12
CA ASN A 90 12.18 -9.03 -6.51
C ASN A 90 11.58 -7.99 -7.47
N LYS A 91 12.23 -6.83 -7.55
CA LYS A 91 12.18 -5.92 -8.70
C LYS A 91 13.30 -6.30 -9.65
N ASN A 92 13.06 -7.32 -10.46
CA ASN A 92 13.95 -7.66 -11.55
C ASN A 92 13.90 -6.55 -12.62
N ASN A 93 14.78 -5.56 -12.51
CA ASN A 93 14.93 -4.43 -13.44
C ASN A 93 15.56 -4.86 -14.79
N TYR A 94 15.14 -6.00 -15.34
CA TYR A 94 15.61 -6.50 -16.62
C TYR A 94 14.92 -5.77 -17.77
N GLU A 95 15.64 -4.85 -18.42
CA GLU A 95 15.21 -4.33 -19.72
C GLU A 95 15.24 -5.46 -20.77
N TYR A 96 14.06 -5.88 -21.23
CA TYR A 96 13.92 -6.84 -22.33
C TYR A 96 14.47 -6.28 -23.65
N GLN A 97 15.77 -6.51 -23.90
CA GLN A 97 16.41 -6.17 -25.17
C GLN A 97 15.92 -7.09 -26.29
N SER A 98 14.83 -6.69 -26.94
CA SER A 98 14.36 -7.37 -28.14
C SER A 98 15.40 -7.28 -29.24
N LEU A 99 15.77 -8.42 -29.85
CA LEU A 99 16.65 -8.47 -31.02
C LEU A 99 16.13 -7.62 -32.20
N ASN A 100 14.82 -7.36 -32.24
CA ASN A 100 14.16 -6.50 -33.24
C ASN A 100 14.02 -5.03 -32.81
N ARG A 101 14.57 -4.61 -31.65
CA ARG A 101 14.49 -3.23 -31.12
C ARG A 101 14.98 -2.21 -32.15
N GLU A 102 16.15 -2.46 -32.74
CA GLU A 102 16.75 -1.52 -33.70
C GLU A 102 15.94 -1.44 -35.01
N LYS A 103 15.50 -2.58 -35.56
CA LYS A 103 14.63 -2.61 -36.75
C LYS A 103 13.33 -1.83 -36.51
N ARG A 104 12.70 -2.02 -35.35
CA ARG A 104 11.49 -1.27 -34.95
C ARG A 104 11.77 0.22 -34.84
N GLN A 105 12.92 0.62 -34.30
CA GLN A 105 13.32 2.03 -34.19
C GLN A 105 13.58 2.67 -35.57
N ARG A 106 14.24 1.96 -36.50
CA ARG A 106 14.45 2.45 -37.87
C ARG A 106 13.13 2.63 -38.64
N GLU A 107 12.21 1.66 -38.57
CA GLU A 107 10.89 1.79 -39.21
C GLU A 107 10.03 2.89 -38.54
N LEU A 108 10.11 3.07 -37.22
CA LEU A 108 9.42 4.18 -36.53
C LEU A 108 9.94 5.54 -37.00
N LEU A 109 11.25 5.71 -37.17
CA LEU A 109 11.85 6.94 -37.71
C LEU A 109 11.45 7.19 -39.17
N ARG A 110 11.38 6.13 -39.98
CA ARG A 110 10.89 6.19 -41.36
C ARG A 110 9.43 6.64 -41.42
N VAL A 111 8.53 5.95 -40.72
CA VAL A 111 7.10 6.29 -40.67
C VAL A 111 6.88 7.70 -40.12
N ALA A 112 7.66 8.14 -39.12
CA ALA A 112 7.60 9.51 -38.62
C ALA A 112 8.00 10.54 -39.69
N LYS A 113 9.06 10.28 -40.47
CA LYS A 113 9.48 11.14 -41.58
C LYS A 113 8.44 11.18 -42.71
N ASP A 114 7.91 10.02 -43.10
CA ASP A 114 6.91 9.90 -44.16
C ASP A 114 5.60 10.61 -43.76
N ASN A 115 5.19 10.49 -42.48
CA ASN A 115 4.05 11.22 -41.92
C ASN A 115 4.27 12.74 -41.87
N GLN A 116 5.48 13.21 -41.54
CA GLN A 116 5.83 14.64 -41.59
C GLN A 116 5.74 15.20 -43.02
N GLU A 117 6.16 14.43 -44.01
CA GLU A 117 6.09 14.81 -45.42
C GLU A 117 4.64 14.80 -45.95
N ILE A 118 3.81 13.83 -45.54
CA ILE A 118 2.37 13.83 -45.81
C ILE A 118 1.69 15.06 -45.17
N LEU A 119 1.99 15.36 -43.90
CA LEU A 119 1.44 16.52 -43.19
C LEU A 119 1.82 17.85 -43.88
N ARG A 120 3.08 17.98 -44.33
CA ARG A 120 3.53 19.13 -45.13
C ARG A 120 2.70 19.29 -46.40
N ARG A 121 2.49 18.21 -47.17
CA ARG A 121 1.71 18.23 -48.42
C ARG A 121 0.25 18.62 -48.20
N ILE A 122 -0.38 18.08 -47.15
CA ILE A 122 -1.76 18.43 -46.76
C ILE A 122 -1.85 19.90 -46.37
N THR A 123 -0.87 20.41 -45.59
CA THR A 123 -0.86 21.79 -45.09
C THR A 123 -0.50 22.82 -46.16
N SER A 124 0.36 22.46 -47.13
CA SER A 124 0.75 23.37 -48.22
C SER A 124 -0.26 23.41 -49.38
N ARG A 125 -1.11 22.38 -49.53
CA ARG A 125 -2.13 22.33 -50.58
C ARG A 125 -3.24 23.35 -50.26
N GLN A 126 -3.28 24.42 -51.05
CA GLN A 126 -4.39 25.38 -50.99
C GLN A 126 -5.74 24.70 -51.31
N PRO A 127 -6.83 25.11 -50.66
CA PRO A 127 -8.17 24.61 -50.98
C PRO A 127 -8.57 25.08 -52.38
N GLU A 128 -9.11 24.16 -53.17
CA GLU A 128 -9.58 24.44 -54.54
C GLU A 128 -10.82 25.34 -54.57
N TYR A 129 -11.61 25.31 -53.49
CA TYR A 129 -12.79 26.13 -53.30
C TYR A 129 -12.49 27.33 -52.40
N SER A 130 -12.56 28.53 -52.99
CA SER A 130 -12.52 29.78 -52.22
C SER A 130 -13.85 30.01 -51.52
N ALA A 131 -13.85 29.94 -50.18
CA ALA A 131 -15.04 30.19 -49.36
C ALA A 131 -15.65 31.59 -49.61
N LYS A 132 -14.82 32.60 -49.93
CA LYS A 132 -15.29 33.94 -50.33
C LYS A 132 -16.08 33.90 -51.64
N LYS A 133 -15.57 33.19 -52.65
CA LYS A 133 -16.27 33.03 -53.93
C LYS A 133 -17.58 32.27 -53.74
N TRP A 134 -17.60 31.23 -52.91
CA TRP A 134 -18.82 30.49 -52.60
C TRP A 134 -19.87 31.35 -51.89
N ASP A 135 -19.48 32.21 -50.96
CA ASP A 135 -20.39 33.18 -50.31
C ASP A 135 -20.93 34.24 -51.30
N GLU A 136 -20.08 34.76 -52.20
CA GLU A 136 -20.51 35.66 -53.28
C GLU A 136 -21.47 34.97 -54.28
N ASP A 137 -21.15 33.78 -54.75
CA ASP A 137 -21.96 33.02 -55.71
C ASP A 137 -23.27 32.53 -55.07
N TRP A 138 -23.25 32.21 -53.77
CA TRP A 138 -24.46 31.97 -52.97
C TRP A 138 -25.35 33.22 -52.89
N LYS A 139 -24.78 34.41 -52.63
CA LYS A 139 -25.54 35.68 -52.62
C LYS A 139 -26.16 36.00 -53.99
N LYS A 140 -25.44 35.75 -55.09
CA LYS A 140 -25.95 35.89 -56.46
C LYS A 140 -27.12 34.92 -56.71
N ASN A 141 -26.96 33.65 -56.31
CA ASN A 141 -28.02 32.65 -56.40
C ASN A 141 -29.24 33.01 -55.54
N GLN A 142 -29.04 33.50 -54.31
CA GLN A 142 -30.12 33.93 -53.42
C GLN A 142 -30.88 35.13 -54.00
N ALA A 143 -30.21 36.07 -54.65
CA ALA A 143 -30.86 37.18 -55.36
C ALA A 143 -31.67 36.68 -56.58
N PHE A 144 -31.13 35.73 -57.35
CA PHE A 144 -31.82 35.11 -58.49
C PHE A 144 -33.07 34.31 -58.04
N MET A 145 -32.95 33.52 -56.98
CA MET A 145 -34.08 32.80 -56.35
C MET A 145 -35.12 33.77 -55.80
N ASN A 146 -34.72 34.87 -55.15
CA ASN A 146 -35.64 35.92 -54.69
C ASN A 146 -36.33 36.69 -55.83
N ASN A 147 -35.82 36.63 -57.07
CA ASN A 147 -36.42 37.25 -58.25
C ASN A 147 -37.39 36.31 -59.00
N ILE A 148 -37.17 34.99 -58.92
CA ILE A 148 -37.96 33.98 -59.67
C ILE A 148 -38.97 33.22 -58.79
N SER A 149 -38.75 33.16 -57.48
CA SER A 149 -39.68 32.49 -56.57
C SER A 149 -41.01 33.25 -56.44
N SER A 150 -42.12 32.49 -56.48
CA SER A 150 -43.47 33.01 -56.21
C SER A 150 -43.62 33.56 -54.77
N PHE A 151 -42.77 33.07 -53.85
CA PHE A 151 -42.73 33.48 -52.45
C PHE A 151 -41.29 33.82 -52.02
N PRO A 152 -40.80 35.04 -52.30
CA PRO A 152 -39.46 35.44 -51.92
C PRO A 152 -39.23 35.47 -50.41
N GLU A 153 -37.97 35.54 -50.02
CA GLU A 153 -37.52 35.72 -48.65
C GLU A 153 -38.18 36.97 -48.00
N GLU A 154 -38.63 36.80 -46.76
CA GLU A 154 -39.53 37.71 -46.03
C GLU A 154 -40.94 37.93 -46.61
N TRP A 155 -41.43 37.15 -47.60
CA TRP A 155 -42.80 37.26 -48.15
C TRP A 155 -43.88 37.37 -47.06
N TRP A 156 -43.80 36.50 -46.05
CA TRP A 156 -44.72 36.46 -44.91
C TRP A 156 -44.67 37.74 -44.04
N VAL A 157 -43.48 38.33 -43.88
CA VAL A 157 -43.27 39.59 -43.12
C VAL A 157 -43.90 40.77 -43.87
N LYS A 158 -43.73 40.84 -45.19
CA LYS A 158 -44.29 41.89 -46.05
C LYS A 158 -45.82 41.85 -46.06
N ASN A 159 -46.42 40.66 -46.03
CA ASN A 159 -47.88 40.51 -45.96
C ASN A 159 -48.46 40.95 -44.60
N ASN A 160 -47.81 40.60 -43.49
CA ASN A 160 -48.20 41.08 -42.15
C ASN A 160 -48.13 42.61 -42.02
N LYS A 161 -47.13 43.26 -42.63
CA LYS A 161 -47.04 44.73 -42.69
C LYS A 161 -48.22 45.36 -43.47
N LYS A 162 -48.70 44.74 -44.56
CA LYS A 162 -49.93 45.19 -45.27
C LYS A 162 -51.19 45.02 -44.39
N SER A 163 -51.35 43.86 -43.74
CA SER A 163 -52.48 43.58 -42.83
C SER A 163 -52.56 44.59 -41.68
N ASN A 164 -51.45 44.87 -41.02
CA ASN A 164 -51.41 45.86 -39.93
C ASN A 164 -51.61 47.30 -40.42
N ARG A 165 -51.20 47.65 -41.65
CA ARG A 165 -51.51 48.97 -42.25
C ARG A 165 -53.00 49.11 -42.60
N ALA A 166 -53.70 48.04 -42.96
CA ALA A 166 -55.16 48.04 -43.13
C ALA A 166 -55.88 48.23 -41.79
N LYS A 167 -55.53 47.44 -40.77
CA LYS A 167 -56.04 47.56 -39.39
C LYS A 167 -55.79 48.96 -38.80
N SER A 168 -54.62 49.55 -39.07
CA SER A 168 -54.29 50.93 -38.71
C SER A 168 -55.25 51.94 -39.35
N ARG A 169 -55.58 51.81 -40.65
CA ARG A 169 -56.53 52.71 -41.32
C ARG A 169 -57.96 52.56 -40.81
N GLN A 170 -58.38 51.36 -40.40
CA GLN A 170 -59.65 51.16 -39.68
C GLN A 170 -59.62 51.82 -38.29
N SER A 171 -58.51 51.66 -37.54
CA SER A 171 -58.31 52.32 -36.24
C SER A 171 -58.31 53.86 -36.33
N ILE A 172 -57.73 54.45 -37.38
CA ILE A 172 -57.79 55.91 -37.61
C ILE A 172 -59.23 56.35 -37.93
N ARG A 173 -60.02 55.53 -38.63
CA ARG A 173 -61.42 55.84 -38.95
C ARG A 173 -62.34 55.73 -37.73
N SER A 174 -62.05 54.85 -36.77
CA SER A 174 -62.78 54.81 -35.48
C SER A 174 -62.29 55.85 -34.47
N ARG A 175 -60.99 56.18 -34.44
CA ARG A 175 -60.41 57.15 -33.48
C ARG A 175 -60.77 58.62 -33.73
N LYS A 176 -61.48 58.97 -34.81
CA LYS A 176 -62.01 60.34 -34.99
C LYS A 176 -63.26 60.63 -34.12
N SER A 177 -63.71 59.69 -33.29
CA SER A 177 -64.77 59.91 -32.28
C SER A 177 -64.26 60.39 -30.91
N THR A 178 -62.97 60.29 -30.61
CA THR A 178 -62.40 60.61 -29.28
C THR A 178 -61.15 61.49 -29.39
N ARG A 179 -61.03 62.50 -28.51
CA ARG A 179 -60.11 63.64 -28.61
C ARG A 179 -58.98 63.58 -27.56
N SER A 180 -57.93 64.36 -27.82
CA SER A 180 -56.88 64.87 -26.89
C SER A 180 -55.61 64.03 -26.64
N ASN A 181 -54.48 64.73 -26.75
CA ASN A 181 -53.28 64.80 -25.87
C ASN A 181 -52.48 63.51 -25.54
N GLN A 182 -51.15 63.52 -25.36
CA GLN A 182 -50.14 64.61 -25.48
C GLN A 182 -48.71 64.08 -25.81
N SER A 183 -47.89 64.96 -26.39
CA SER A 183 -46.41 65.10 -26.31
C SER A 183 -45.47 63.93 -25.91
N VAL A 184 -44.41 63.75 -26.75
CA VAL A 184 -42.95 63.68 -26.40
C VAL A 184 -42.48 62.53 -25.47
N SER A 185 -41.43 61.74 -25.76
CA SER A 185 -40.38 61.75 -26.81
C SER A 185 -40.24 60.35 -27.49
N GLU A 186 -39.13 59.71 -27.91
CA GLU A 186 -37.66 59.92 -27.85
C GLU A 186 -36.91 59.15 -28.97
N SER A 187 -35.57 59.18 -28.98
CA SER A 187 -34.66 58.36 -29.83
C SER A 187 -33.33 58.11 -29.08
N PRO A 188 -32.37 57.24 -29.52
CA PRO A 188 -32.29 56.46 -30.78
C PRO A 188 -31.83 54.99 -30.54
N SER A 189 -31.06 54.46 -31.50
CA SER A 189 -30.03 53.39 -31.42
C SER A 189 -30.36 52.02 -32.00
N GLU A 190 -29.35 51.48 -32.68
CA GLU A 190 -29.36 50.21 -33.39
C GLU A 190 -28.77 49.09 -32.52
N SER A 191 -29.15 47.85 -32.77
CA SER A 191 -28.19 46.84 -33.26
C SER A 191 -28.87 45.50 -33.53
N LYS A 192 -28.32 44.75 -34.48
CA LYS A 192 -28.61 43.32 -34.66
C LYS A 192 -27.60 42.53 -33.84
N GLN A 193 -28.01 41.40 -33.26
CA GLN A 193 -27.36 40.11 -33.52
C GLN A 193 -28.14 38.96 -32.88
N ASP A 194 -28.41 37.93 -33.68
CA ASP A 194 -29.00 36.68 -33.21
C ASP A 194 -27.98 35.88 -32.40
N LYS A 195 -28.44 35.33 -31.27
CA LYS A 195 -27.68 34.30 -30.55
C LYS A 195 -27.93 32.95 -31.21
N ASN A 196 -26.87 32.23 -31.58
CA ASN A 196 -26.95 30.79 -31.75
C ASN A 196 -25.90 30.11 -30.87
N THR A 197 -26.33 29.10 -30.12
CA THR A 197 -25.54 28.38 -29.13
C THR A 197 -25.10 27.03 -29.67
N LYS A 198 -23.85 26.62 -29.40
CA LYS A 198 -23.61 25.19 -29.14
C LYS A 198 -22.42 24.90 -28.25
N THR A 199 -22.51 23.76 -27.59
CA THR A 199 -21.67 23.26 -26.50
C THR A 199 -20.92 21.99 -26.91
N SER A 200 -19.64 21.93 -26.56
CA SER A 200 -18.87 20.68 -26.32
C SER A 200 -17.49 21.10 -25.75
N SER A 201 -17.17 20.93 -24.47
CA SER A 201 -16.89 19.67 -23.74
C SER A 201 -15.56 19.00 -24.14
N GLU A 202 -14.53 19.28 -23.33
CA GLU A 202 -13.50 18.32 -22.86
C GLU A 202 -12.49 17.76 -23.90
N GLU A 203 -11.27 17.29 -23.56
CA GLU A 203 -10.68 16.91 -22.25
C GLU A 203 -9.28 17.51 -21.98
N LYS A 204 -8.96 17.61 -20.67
CA LYS A 204 -7.67 17.34 -19.98
C LYS A 204 -6.35 17.83 -20.60
N SER A 205 -5.72 18.77 -19.90
CA SER A 205 -4.29 18.68 -19.57
C SER A 205 -4.07 18.95 -18.08
N THR A 206 -3.29 18.09 -17.42
CA THR A 206 -2.92 18.20 -16.01
C THR A 206 -1.53 17.62 -15.82
N ASN A 207 -0.59 18.42 -15.33
CA ASN A 207 0.78 18.04 -15.06
C ASN A 207 1.22 18.71 -13.75
N GLU A 208 2.21 18.11 -13.07
CA GLU A 208 2.72 18.51 -11.73
C GLU A 208 1.68 18.31 -10.59
N LYS A 209 2.03 18.07 -9.32
CA LYS A 209 3.31 18.22 -8.59
C LYS A 209 3.36 17.24 -7.38
N LYS A 210 4.50 17.16 -6.66
CA LYS A 210 4.60 16.52 -5.33
C LYS A 210 3.85 17.34 -4.26
N PRO A 211 3.48 16.70 -3.14
CA PRO A 211 4.23 16.85 -1.87
C PRO A 211 4.61 15.48 -1.30
N ASP A 212 5.33 15.32 -0.19
CA ASP A 212 6.44 15.99 0.52
C ASP A 212 6.63 15.15 1.81
N ASP A 213 7.85 15.06 2.33
CA ASP A 213 8.13 14.28 3.53
C ASP A 213 7.58 14.95 4.80
N LYS A 214 6.97 14.16 5.68
CA LYS A 214 6.87 14.50 7.11
C LYS A 214 7.82 13.62 7.91
N LYS A 215 8.86 14.26 8.45
CA LYS A 215 9.58 13.74 9.62
C LYS A 215 8.74 14.09 10.85
N GLU A 216 8.42 13.10 11.67
CA GLU A 216 8.11 13.32 13.08
C GLU A 216 9.35 12.91 13.87
N THR A 217 9.91 13.88 14.60
CA THR A 217 11.00 13.71 15.54
C THR A 217 10.40 13.88 16.94
N ASP A 218 10.38 12.81 17.71
CA ASP A 218 10.14 12.88 19.16
C ASP A 218 11.38 12.31 19.86
N GLU A 219 12.09 13.18 20.58
CA GLU A 219 13.09 12.82 21.56
C GLU A 219 12.47 12.84 22.97
N GLU A 220 13.09 12.12 23.91
CA GLU A 220 12.89 12.20 25.37
C GLU A 220 11.46 12.04 25.94
N THR A 221 11.25 10.95 26.70
CA THR A 221 11.11 11.09 28.16
C THR A 221 11.25 9.74 28.92
N LYS A 222 12.27 9.67 29.77
CA LYS A 222 12.50 8.70 30.88
C LYS A 222 12.37 7.20 30.59
#